data_AF-A0A417U9L7-F1
#
_entry.id   AF-A0A417U9L7-F1
#
_cell.length_a   1.000
_cell.length_b   1.000
_cell.length_c   1.000
_cell.angle_alpha   90.00
_cell.angle_beta   90.00
_cell.angle_gamma   90.00
#
_symmetry.space_group_name_H-M   'P 1'
#
loop_
_entity.id
_entity.type
_entity.pdbx_description
1 polymer ?
#
loop_
_entity_poly.entity_id
_entity_poly.type
_entity_poly.pdbx_seq_one_letter_code
_entity_poly.pdbx_strand_id
1 'polypeptide(L)'
;MEKKKFHPLIAFFLWILFLSGVFGVAYLSVQDGEETKLIGKKLIQYLAVQKYGEAVTEMQLLAMTYQFRQTGRIVAFFAIGILGTLTIHVTFYRWYWVIRTFLSAGILCAIACVTEKCKNYIPSRHYSHEEMMLSVTAVILGFSLVSVIMVLFHVLKEVFDVIARAVVKHQ
;
A
#
# COMPACT_ATOMS: atom_id res chain seq x y z
N MET A 1 13.92 -15.33 26.33
CA MET A 1 13.59 -15.11 24.91
C MET A 1 12.51 -16.10 24.49
N GLU A 2 11.25 -15.67 24.45
CA GLU A 2 10.17 -16.51 23.91
C GLU A 2 10.47 -16.88 22.46
N LYS A 3 10.46 -18.18 22.15
CA LYS A 3 10.59 -18.67 20.77
C LYS A 3 9.34 -18.23 20.01
N LYS A 4 9.36 -17.07 19.34
CA LYS A 4 8.32 -16.70 18.36
C LYS A 4 8.19 -17.84 17.35
N LYS A 5 7.07 -18.58 17.41
CA LYS A 5 6.76 -19.65 16.46
C LYS A 5 6.67 -19.00 15.07
N PHE A 6 7.54 -19.44 14.17
CA PHE A 6 7.44 -19.11 12.76
C PHE A 6 6.17 -19.76 12.21
N HIS A 7 5.29 -18.97 11.61
CA HIS A 7 4.06 -19.46 10.98
C HIS A 7 4.23 -19.44 9.45
N PRO A 8 4.80 -20.50 8.84
CA PRO A 8 5.13 -20.51 7.41
C PRO A 8 3.91 -20.32 6.52
N LEU A 9 2.75 -20.84 6.92
CA LEU A 9 1.49 -20.67 6.20
C LEU A 9 1.05 -19.20 6.15
N ILE A 10 1.15 -18.47 7.26
CA ILE A 10 0.79 -17.05 7.31
C ILE A 10 1.71 -16.24 6.40
N ALA A 11 3.02 -16.51 6.46
CA ALA A 11 3.98 -15.87 5.56
C ALA A 11 3.65 -16.16 4.09
N PHE A 12 3.31 -17.40 3.74
CA PHE A 12 2.93 -17.80 2.39
C PHE A 12 1.69 -17.06 1.89
N PHE A 13 0.61 -17.01 2.68
CA PHE A 13 -0.60 -16.26 2.31
C PHE A 13 -0.33 -14.76 2.14
N LEU A 14 0.47 -14.17 3.02
CA LEU A 14 0.85 -12.76 2.92
C LEU A 14 1.65 -12.48 1.65
N TRP A 15 2.58 -13.36 1.26
CA TRP A 15 3.31 -13.25 0.00
C TRP A 15 2.39 -13.34 -1.22
N ILE A 16 1.45 -14.28 -1.24
CA ILE A 16 0.47 -14.37 -2.34
C ILE A 16 -0.31 -13.07 -2.48
N LEU A 17 -0.81 -12.55 -1.36
CA LEU A 17 -1.63 -11.34 -1.35
C LEU A 17 -0.82 -10.08 -1.69
N PHE A 18 0.43 -10.00 -1.24
CA PHE A 18 1.36 -8.94 -1.59
C PHE A 18 1.72 -8.97 -3.08
N LEU A 19 2.13 -10.13 -3.60
CA LEU A 19 2.52 -10.29 -4.99
C LEU A 19 1.34 -10.09 -5.94
N SER A 20 0.15 -10.57 -5.59
CA SER A 20 -1.05 -10.33 -6.40
C SER A 20 -1.42 -8.85 -6.44
N GLY A 21 -1.28 -8.13 -5.31
CA GLY A 21 -1.46 -6.68 -5.26
C GLY A 21 -0.46 -5.92 -6.13
N VAL A 22 0.83 -6.26 -6.03
CA VAL A 22 1.89 -5.68 -6.87
C VAL A 22 1.65 -5.97 -8.34
N PHE A 23 1.28 -7.21 -8.69
CA PHE A 23 0.96 -7.59 -10.06
C PHE A 23 -0.26 -6.84 -10.60
N GLY A 24 -1.32 -6.72 -9.79
CA GLY A 24 -2.52 -5.96 -10.14
C GLY A 24 -2.22 -4.49 -10.43
N VAL A 25 -1.41 -3.84 -9.59
CA VAL A 25 -1.00 -2.44 -9.81
C VAL A 25 -0.09 -2.31 -11.03
N ALA A 26 0.84 -3.24 -11.23
CA ALA A 26 1.69 -3.25 -12.43
C ALA A 26 0.84 -3.41 -13.70
N TYR A 27 -0.11 -4.35 -13.70
CA TYR A 27 -1.04 -4.58 -14.80
C TYR A 27 -1.89 -3.33 -15.10
N LEU A 28 -2.51 -2.72 -14.08
CA LEU A 28 -3.30 -1.49 -14.24
C LEU A 28 -2.45 -0.27 -14.64
N SER A 29 -1.16 -0.26 -14.28
CA SER A 29 -0.23 0.79 -14.69
C SER A 29 0.10 0.69 -16.19
N VAL A 30 0.20 -0.54 -16.70
CA VAL A 30 0.56 -0.88 -18.08
C VAL A 30 -0.64 -0.95 -19.02
N GLN A 31 -1.84 -1.27 -18.52
CA GLN A 31 -3.04 -1.33 -19.35
C GLN A 31 -3.35 0.04 -19.98
N ASP A 32 -3.63 0.01 -21.28
CA ASP A 32 -3.88 1.20 -22.06
C ASP A 32 -5.10 1.96 -21.53
N GLY A 33 -5.03 3.28 -21.53
CA GLY A 33 -5.99 4.12 -20.82
C GLY A 33 -7.44 4.01 -21.31
N GLU A 34 -7.70 3.46 -22.50
CA GLU A 34 -9.03 3.35 -23.08
C GLU A 34 -9.88 2.20 -22.51
N GLU A 35 -9.31 1.02 -22.27
CA GLU A 35 -10.07 -0.12 -21.76
C GLU A 35 -10.47 0.07 -20.29
N THR A 36 -9.57 0.60 -19.45
CA THR A 36 -9.87 0.92 -18.06
C THR A 36 -10.88 2.07 -17.95
N LYS A 37 -10.86 3.01 -18.90
CA LYS A 37 -11.87 4.07 -19.01
C LYS A 37 -13.26 3.50 -19.24
N LEU A 38 -13.41 2.41 -20.00
CA LEU A 38 -14.70 1.81 -20.33
C LEU A 38 -15.38 1.15 -19.13
N ILE A 39 -14.63 0.40 -18.31
CA ILE A 39 -15.13 -0.24 -17.09
C ILE A 39 -15.45 0.82 -16.02
N GLY A 40 -14.57 1.82 -15.86
CA GLY A 40 -14.77 2.92 -14.93
C GLY A 40 -15.85 3.91 -15.37
N LYS A 41 -16.12 4.05 -16.69
CA LYS A 41 -16.99 5.10 -17.24
C LYS A 41 -18.37 5.10 -16.63
N LYS A 42 -19.01 3.92 -16.53
CA LYS A 42 -20.37 3.80 -16.00
C LYS A 42 -20.45 4.20 -14.53
N LEU A 43 -19.48 3.77 -13.73
CA LEU A 43 -19.40 4.14 -12.31
C LEU A 43 -19.11 5.63 -12.13
N ILE A 44 -18.15 6.16 -12.88
CA ILE A 44 -17.78 7.58 -12.82
C ILE A 44 -18.95 8.46 -13.29
N GLN A 45 -19.65 8.06 -14.34
CA GLN A 45 -20.82 8.77 -14.86
C GLN A 45 -21.97 8.75 -13.84
N TYR A 46 -22.22 7.61 -13.19
CA TYR A 46 -23.20 7.51 -12.10
C TYR A 46 -22.85 8.45 -10.93
N LEU A 47 -21.59 8.44 -10.47
CA LEU A 47 -21.11 9.31 -9.39
C LEU A 47 -21.14 10.79 -9.79
N ALA A 48 -20.86 11.10 -11.06
CA ALA A 48 -20.89 12.47 -11.56
C ALA A 48 -22.33 13.02 -11.60
N VAL A 49 -23.29 12.22 -12.07
CA VAL A 49 -24.71 12.58 -12.05
C VAL A 49 -25.21 12.77 -10.62
N GLN A 50 -24.78 11.93 -9.69
CA GLN A 50 -25.13 12.06 -8.27
C GLN A 50 -24.59 13.36 -7.65
N LYS A 51 -23.40 13.82 -8.06
CA LYS A 51 -22.75 15.00 -7.49
C LYS A 51 -23.15 16.33 -8.16
N TYR A 52 -23.34 16.32 -9.48
CA TYR A 52 -23.54 17.53 -10.28
C TYR A 52 -24.92 17.61 -10.95
N GLY A 53 -25.77 16.59 -10.83
CA GLY A 53 -27.07 16.50 -11.51
C GLY A 53 -26.96 15.94 -12.93
N GLU A 54 -28.08 15.89 -13.67
CA GLU A 54 -28.13 15.26 -15.00
C GLU A 54 -27.32 16.00 -16.08
N ALA A 55 -27.09 17.31 -15.93
CA ALA A 55 -26.34 18.13 -16.88
C ALA A 55 -24.82 18.15 -16.58
N VAL A 56 -24.20 16.97 -16.49
CA VAL A 56 -22.75 16.83 -16.29
C VAL A 56 -22.00 17.30 -17.53
N THR A 57 -21.15 18.31 -17.39
CA THR A 57 -20.27 18.76 -18.48
C THR A 57 -19.11 17.78 -18.72
N GLU A 58 -18.58 17.72 -19.94
CA GLU A 58 -17.43 16.86 -20.27
C GLU A 58 -16.20 17.16 -19.39
N MET A 59 -15.98 18.44 -19.07
CA MET A 59 -14.87 18.86 -18.21
C MET A 59 -15.02 18.31 -16.78
N GLN A 60 -16.23 18.30 -16.21
CA GLN A 60 -16.49 17.72 -14.89
C GLN A 60 -16.30 16.21 -14.89
N LEU A 61 -16.71 15.53 -15.96
CA LEU A 61 -16.55 14.08 -16.10
C LEU A 61 -15.06 13.69 -16.24
N LEU A 62 -14.27 14.48 -16.97
CA LEU A 62 -12.83 14.31 -17.09
C LEU A 62 -12.13 14.50 -15.73
N ALA A 63 -12.49 15.56 -15.00
CA ALA A 63 -11.94 15.85 -13.68
C ALA A 63 -12.27 14.73 -12.66
N MET A 64 -13.52 14.26 -12.64
CA MET A 64 -13.95 13.10 -11.84
C MET A 64 -13.17 11.84 -12.19
N THR A 65 -12.98 11.56 -13.48
CA THR A 65 -12.22 10.39 -13.94
C THR A 65 -10.77 10.45 -13.47
N TYR A 66 -10.14 11.61 -13.56
CA TYR A 66 -8.79 11.83 -13.07
C TYR A 66 -8.68 11.62 -11.55
N GLN A 67 -9.60 12.20 -10.78
CA GLN A 67 -9.66 12.06 -9.32
C GLN A 67 -9.87 10.60 -8.89
N PHE A 68 -10.78 9.87 -9.56
CA PHE A 68 -11.03 8.47 -9.27
C PHE A 68 -9.78 7.61 -9.54
N ARG A 69 -9.07 7.88 -10.65
CA ARG A 69 -7.81 7.21 -10.99
C ARG A 69 -6.71 7.50 -9.97
N GLN A 70 -6.54 8.75 -9.57
CA GLN A 70 -5.54 9.11 -8.55
C GLN A 70 -5.87 8.50 -7.20
N THR A 71 -7.14 8.53 -6.80
CA THR A 71 -7.60 7.92 -5.54
C THR A 71 -7.37 6.41 -5.56
N GLY A 72 -7.75 5.72 -6.63
CA GLY A 72 -7.52 4.28 -6.78
C GLY A 72 -6.04 3.91 -6.68
N ARG A 73 -5.15 4.71 -7.28
CA ARG A 73 -3.70 4.57 -7.12
C ARG A 73 -3.27 4.75 -5.66
N ILE A 74 -3.67 5.83 -5.01
CA ILE A 74 -3.30 6.11 -3.61
C ILE A 74 -3.73 4.96 -2.72
N VAL A 75 -4.98 4.50 -2.85
CA VAL A 75 -5.51 3.36 -2.08
C VAL A 75 -4.73 2.08 -2.35
N ALA A 76 -4.43 1.78 -3.62
CA ALA A 76 -3.70 0.56 -3.98
C ALA A 76 -2.26 0.56 -3.42
N PHE A 77 -1.53 1.66 -3.58
CA PHE A 77 -0.16 1.78 -3.07
C PHE A 77 -0.12 1.85 -1.54
N PHE A 78 -1.10 2.47 -0.90
CA PHE A 78 -1.24 2.44 0.55
C PHE A 78 -1.45 1.01 1.07
N ALA A 79 -2.33 0.23 0.43
CA ALA A 79 -2.56 -1.17 0.76
C ALA A 79 -1.30 -2.03 0.53
N ILE A 80 -0.58 -1.84 -0.58
CA ILE A 80 0.71 -2.47 -0.85
C ILE A 80 1.73 -2.13 0.26
N GLY A 81 1.76 -0.87 0.71
CA GLY A 81 2.59 -0.42 1.82
C GLY A 81 2.33 -1.20 3.11
N ILE A 82 1.06 -1.38 3.48
CA ILE A 82 0.67 -2.19 4.65
C ILE A 82 1.07 -3.65 4.47
N LEU A 83 0.61 -4.26 3.38
CA LEU A 83 0.74 -5.70 3.13
C LEU A 83 2.19 -6.12 2.96
N GLY A 84 2.97 -5.36 2.20
CA GLY A 84 4.39 -5.66 2.02
C GLY A 84 5.20 -5.47 3.30
N THR A 85 4.87 -4.46 4.11
CA THR A 85 5.52 -4.27 5.41
C THR A 85 5.26 -5.45 6.34
N LEU A 86 4.01 -5.90 6.45
CA LEU A 86 3.64 -7.09 7.22
C LEU A 86 4.33 -8.35 6.68
N THR A 87 4.31 -8.54 5.36
CA THR A 87 4.92 -9.71 4.69
C THR A 87 6.40 -9.82 5.02
N ILE A 88 7.16 -8.74 4.88
CA ILE A 88 8.60 -8.71 5.15
C ILE A 88 8.88 -8.89 6.65
N HIS A 89 8.11 -8.24 7.53
CA HIS A 89 8.32 -8.35 8.97
C HIS A 89 8.02 -9.76 9.52
N VAL A 90 7.01 -10.44 8.97
CA VAL A 90 6.66 -11.82 9.34
C VAL A 90 7.68 -12.80 8.76
N THR A 91 8.11 -12.60 7.51
CA THR A 91 9.07 -13.50 6.84
C THR A 91 10.45 -13.43 7.48
N PHE A 92 10.99 -12.22 7.66
CA PHE A 92 12.32 -11.98 8.20
C PHE A 92 12.28 -11.74 9.73
N TYR A 93 11.41 -12.46 10.44
CA TYR A 93 11.19 -12.23 11.88
C TYR A 93 12.47 -12.40 12.73
N ARG A 94 13.44 -13.19 12.25
CA ARG A 94 14.73 -13.45 12.90
C ARG A 94 15.76 -12.34 12.71
N TRP A 95 15.55 -11.44 11.75
CA TRP A 95 16.48 -10.35 11.48
C TRP A 95 16.24 -9.19 12.44
N TYR A 96 17.27 -8.36 12.65
CA TYR A 96 17.15 -7.15 13.47
C TYR A 96 16.03 -6.25 12.95
N TRP A 97 15.23 -5.68 13.86
CA TRP A 97 14.06 -4.89 13.48
C TRP A 97 14.41 -3.74 12.53
N VAL A 98 15.53 -3.07 12.78
CA VAL A 98 16.02 -1.98 11.93
C VAL A 98 16.27 -2.44 10.49
N ILE A 99 16.92 -3.61 10.31
CA ILE A 99 17.27 -4.13 8.98
C ILE A 99 16.00 -4.45 8.17
N ARG A 100 15.03 -5.15 8.78
CA ARG A 100 13.76 -5.46 8.09
C ARG A 100 12.95 -4.20 7.75
N THR A 101 13.01 -3.17 8.58
CA THR A 101 12.35 -1.88 8.34
C THR A 101 12.95 -1.18 7.12
N PHE A 102 14.29 -1.08 7.04
CA PHE A 102 14.96 -0.50 5.87
C PHE A 102 14.76 -1.33 4.61
N LEU A 103 14.82 -2.66 4.71
CA LEU A 103 14.56 -3.56 3.58
C LEU A 103 13.13 -3.38 3.06
N SER A 104 12.15 -3.28 3.95
CA SER A 104 10.75 -3.04 3.60
C SER A 104 10.58 -1.70 2.90
N ALA A 105 11.11 -0.62 3.48
CA ALA A 105 11.03 0.71 2.87
C ALA A 105 11.69 0.72 1.48
N GLY A 106 12.88 0.12 1.34
CA GLY A 106 13.60 0.04 0.07
C GLY A 106 12.84 -0.70 -1.02
N ILE A 107 12.34 -1.91 -0.72
CA ILE A 107 11.59 -2.73 -1.69
C ILE A 107 10.29 -2.02 -2.10
N LEU A 108 9.55 -1.47 -1.13
CA LEU A 108 8.27 -0.84 -1.41
C LEU A 108 8.41 0.45 -2.20
N CYS A 109 9.42 1.28 -1.88
CA CYS A 109 9.76 2.46 -2.69
C CYS A 109 10.22 2.06 -4.10
N ALA A 110 11.04 1.01 -4.23
CA ALA A 110 11.47 0.53 -5.54
C ALA A 110 10.27 0.11 -6.40
N ILE A 111 9.29 -0.61 -5.84
CA ILE A 111 8.06 -0.99 -6.54
C ILE A 111 7.28 0.25 -6.99
N ALA A 112 7.08 1.25 -6.13
CA ALA A 112 6.38 2.49 -6.48
C ALA A 112 7.09 3.27 -7.59
N CYS A 113 8.42 3.32 -7.59
CA CYS A 113 9.21 3.97 -8.63
C CYS A 113 9.16 3.19 -9.95
N VAL A 114 9.37 1.87 -9.91
CA VAL A 114 9.40 1.02 -11.11
C VAL A 114 8.06 1.01 -11.82
N THR A 115 6.95 0.89 -11.08
CA THR A 115 5.59 0.88 -11.64
C THR A 115 5.25 2.15 -12.40
N GLU A 116 5.78 3.31 -11.99
CA GLU A 116 5.64 4.56 -12.74
C GLU A 116 6.61 4.63 -13.93
N LYS A 117 7.86 4.19 -13.75
CA LYS A 117 8.86 4.14 -14.83
C LYS A 117 8.43 3.23 -15.97
N CYS A 118 7.71 2.14 -15.70
CA CYS A 118 7.17 1.23 -16.71
C CYS A 118 6.23 1.93 -17.70
N LYS A 119 5.63 3.07 -17.33
CA LYS A 119 4.76 3.82 -18.24
C LYS A 119 5.49 4.51 -19.39
N ASN A 120 6.80 4.74 -19.28
CA ASN A 120 7.60 5.31 -20.36
C ASN A 120 7.66 4.42 -21.61
N TYR A 121 7.35 3.13 -21.45
CA TYR A 121 7.37 2.17 -22.55
C TYR A 121 6.01 2.07 -23.28
N ILE A 122 5.02 2.86 -22.89
CA ILE A 122 3.68 2.87 -23.48
C ILE A 122 3.56 4.12 -24.37
N PRO A 123 3.30 3.98 -25.69
CA PRO A 123 3.27 5.10 -26.63
C PRO A 123 2.28 6.22 -26.27
N SER A 124 1.20 5.88 -25.54
CA SER A 124 0.12 6.80 -25.15
C SER A 124 0.31 7.46 -23.78
N ARG A 125 1.35 7.09 -23.00
CA ARG A 125 1.57 7.60 -21.64
C ARG A 125 2.99 8.14 -21.45
N HIS A 126 3.08 9.22 -20.68
CA HIS A 126 4.35 9.77 -20.24
C HIS A 126 4.48 9.66 -18.73
N TYR A 127 5.71 9.40 -18.29
CA TYR A 127 6.08 9.48 -16.89
C TYR A 127 5.72 10.84 -16.32
N SER A 128 4.99 10.83 -15.21
CA SER A 128 4.73 12.03 -14.42
C SER A 128 5.40 11.90 -13.06
N HIS A 129 6.29 12.85 -12.75
CA HIS A 129 6.97 12.90 -11.46
C HIS A 129 5.97 13.08 -10.30
N GLU A 130 4.90 13.86 -10.50
CA GLU A 130 3.86 14.07 -9.50
C GLU A 130 3.12 12.77 -9.18
N GLU A 131 2.76 12.00 -10.22
CA GLU A 131 2.10 10.70 -10.04
C GLU A 131 3.02 9.67 -9.34
N MET A 132 4.33 9.73 -9.60
CA MET A 132 5.33 8.93 -8.87
C MET A 132 5.34 9.29 -7.38
N MET A 133 5.44 10.58 -7.07
CA MET A 133 5.51 11.06 -5.69
C MET A 133 4.25 10.72 -4.89
N LEU A 134 3.06 10.80 -5.51
CA LEU A 134 1.82 10.35 -4.88
C LEU A 134 1.86 8.85 -4.54
N SER A 135 2.38 8.02 -5.46
CA SER A 135 2.49 6.57 -5.26
C SER A 135 3.48 6.25 -4.13
N VAL A 136 4.66 6.87 -4.15
CA VAL A 136 5.70 6.72 -3.12
C VAL A 136 5.18 7.19 -1.75
N THR A 137 4.52 8.35 -1.70
CA THR A 137 3.96 8.89 -0.46
C THR A 137 2.90 7.95 0.12
N ALA A 138 1.99 7.44 -0.71
CA ALA A 138 0.96 6.50 -0.27
C ALA A 138 1.56 5.20 0.29
N VAL A 139 2.58 4.64 -0.39
CA VAL A 139 3.33 3.48 0.11
C VAL A 139 3.97 3.77 1.46
N ILE A 140 4.66 4.89 1.60
CA ILE A 140 5.36 5.29 2.84
C ILE A 140 4.36 5.46 3.97
N LEU A 141 3.18 6.05 3.71
CA LEU A 141 2.11 6.18 4.71
C LEU A 141 1.63 4.80 5.19
N GLY A 142 1.38 3.87 4.26
CA GLY A 142 1.00 2.49 4.60
C GLY A 142 2.06 1.77 5.42
N PHE A 143 3.33 1.89 5.02
CA PHE A 143 4.47 1.36 5.76
C PHE A 143 4.60 1.98 7.16
N SER A 144 4.46 3.30 7.27
CA SER A 144 4.61 4.04 8.53
C SER A 144 3.52 3.66 9.52
N LEU A 145 2.28 3.49 9.05
CA LEU A 145 1.17 3.03 9.88
C LEU A 145 1.49 1.69 10.56
N VAL A 146 1.94 0.70 9.80
CA VAL A 146 2.26 -0.62 10.36
C VAL A 146 3.47 -0.53 11.29
N SER A 147 4.49 0.24 10.92
CA SER A 147 5.68 0.47 11.74
C SER A 147 5.33 1.06 13.10
N VAL A 148 4.50 2.11 13.14
CA VAL A 148 4.03 2.76 14.38
C VAL A 148 3.23 1.77 15.24
N ILE A 149 2.30 1.03 14.64
CA ILE A 149 1.50 0.03 15.34
C ILE A 149 2.42 -1.03 15.98
N MET A 150 3.40 -1.54 15.24
CA MET A 150 4.35 -2.54 15.77
C MET A 150 5.17 -2.01 16.94
N VAL A 151 5.65 -0.76 16.86
CA VAL A 151 6.40 -0.13 17.96
C VAL A 151 5.51 0.05 19.19
N LEU A 152 4.28 0.53 19.01
CA LEU A 152 3.31 0.69 20.11
C LEU A 152 3.04 -0.64 20.81
N PHE A 153 2.78 -1.71 20.06
CA PHE A 153 2.58 -3.04 20.65
C PHE A 153 3.80 -3.53 21.43
N HIS A 154 5.01 -3.25 20.94
CA HIS A 154 6.23 -3.65 21.64
C HIS A 154 6.39 -2.88 22.96
N VAL A 155 6.21 -1.56 22.94
CA VAL A 155 6.28 -0.71 24.14
C VAL A 155 5.22 -1.12 25.16
N LEU A 156 3.98 -1.34 24.73
CA LEU A 156 2.90 -1.80 25.62
C LEU A 156 3.26 -3.14 26.27
N LYS A 157 3.75 -4.11 25.49
CA LYS A 157 4.15 -5.41 26.04
C LYS A 157 5.25 -5.26 27.10
N GLU A 158 6.28 -4.47 26.83
CA GLU A 158 7.36 -4.24 27.80
C GLU A 158 6.85 -3.58 29.09
N VAL A 159 5.96 -2.59 28.99
CA VAL A 159 5.34 -1.94 30.15
C VAL A 159 4.53 -2.94 30.97
N PHE A 160 3.69 -3.77 30.33
CA PHE A 160 2.93 -4.81 31.03
C PHE A 160 3.85 -5.85 31.69
N ASP A 161 4.92 -6.27 31.02
CA ASP A 161 5.89 -7.23 31.58
C ASP A 161 6.65 -6.65 32.77
N VAL A 162 6.96 -5.34 32.77
CA VAL A 162 7.54 -4.65 33.93
C VAL A 162 6.56 -4.60 35.10
N ILE A 163 5.30 -4.23 34.85
CA ILE A 163 4.25 -4.19 35.89
C ILE A 163 4.02 -5.59 36.49
N ALA A 164 3.90 -6.62 35.65
CA ALA A 164 3.69 -7.99 36.10
C ALA A 164 4.83 -8.49 36.99
N ARG A 165 6.09 -8.19 36.62
CA ARG A 165 7.27 -8.51 37.45
C ARG A 165 7.29 -7.75 38.77
N ALA A 166 6.83 -6.50 38.79
CA ALA A 166 6.74 -5.71 40.02
C ALA A 166 5.68 -6.26 40.98
N VAL A 167 4.52 -6.70 40.46
CA VAL A 167 3.44 -7.30 41.25
C VAL A 167 3.87 -8.63 41.86
N VAL A 168 4.54 -9.51 41.10
CA VAL A 168 5.03 -10.81 41.60
C VAL A 168 6.10 -10.65 42.68
N LYS A 169 6.88 -9.55 42.66
CA LYS A 169 7.93 -9.30 43.67
C LYS A 169 7.39 -8.80 45.01
N HIS A 170 6.11 -8.42 45.08
CA HIS A 170 5.44 -7.91 46.28
C HIS A 170 4.44 -8.90 46.91
N GLN A 171 4.35 -10.13 46.38
CA GLN A 171 3.70 -11.27 47.04
C GLN A 171 4.75 -12.22 47.62
#